data_AF-A0A7C1SEM9-F1
#
_entry.id   AF-A0A7C1SEM9-F1
#
_cell.length_a   1.000
_cell.length_b   1.000
_cell.length_c   1.000
_cell.angle_alpha   90.00
_cell.angle_beta   90.00
_cell.angle_gamma   90.00
#
_symmetry.space_group_name_H-M   'P 1'
#
loop_
_entity.id
_entity.type
_entity.pdbx_description
1 polymer ?
#
loop_
_entity_poly.entity_id
_entity_poly.type
_entity_poly.pdbx_seq_one_letter_code
_entity_poly.pdbx_strand_id
1 'polypeptide(L)'
;MKAVTVRELRKALNDHSRDELVEICLRLSKFKKENKELLTYVLFESSYEEGYIENVKEEIDMQFDAINTRTFYYIKKSVRKILRTVKKFIRYSKNKETEITLLIYFCEKLLEVKPSIKKNRLLTNLYIREHNSIEKKISKLHEDLQLDFQNMLEDLAEKESDF
;
A
#
# COMPACT_ATOMS: atom_id res chain seq x y z
N MET A 1 18.79 -19.78 -15.15
CA MET A 1 17.97 -19.73 -16.38
C MET A 1 17.60 -18.27 -16.64
N LYS A 2 17.67 -17.77 -17.89
CA LYS A 2 17.18 -16.42 -18.20
C LYS A 2 15.67 -16.46 -18.38
N ALA A 3 14.95 -15.55 -17.73
CA ALA A 3 13.51 -15.42 -17.94
C ALA A 3 13.24 -14.81 -19.33
N VAL A 4 12.20 -15.31 -20.00
CA VAL A 4 11.68 -14.76 -21.26
C VAL A 4 10.91 -13.45 -21.02
N THR A 5 10.67 -12.69 -22.08
CA THR A 5 9.99 -11.39 -21.98
C THR A 5 8.49 -11.53 -21.68
N VAL A 6 7.88 -10.48 -21.13
CA VAL A 6 6.42 -10.43 -20.90
C VAL A 6 5.63 -10.60 -22.21
N ARG A 7 6.18 -10.14 -23.35
CA ARG A 7 5.56 -10.30 -24.67
C ARG A 7 5.51 -11.77 -25.08
N GLU A 8 6.60 -12.51 -24.89
CA GLU A 8 6.67 -13.95 -25.20
C GLU A 8 5.77 -14.76 -24.26
N LEU A 9 5.77 -14.44 -22.95
CA LEU A 9 4.85 -15.05 -21.99
C LEU A 9 3.39 -14.83 -22.39
N ARG A 10 3.02 -13.61 -22.78
CA ARG A 10 1.65 -13.30 -23.23
C ARG A 10 1.28 -14.13 -24.46
N LYS A 11 2.16 -14.22 -25.46
CA LYS A 11 1.92 -15.02 -26.66
C LYS A 11 1.67 -16.48 -26.28
N ALA A 12 2.55 -17.07 -25.46
CA ALA A 12 2.40 -18.45 -25.01
C ALA A 12 1.08 -18.66 -24.25
N LEU A 13 0.73 -17.78 -23.30
CA LEU A 13 -0.52 -17.90 -22.53
C LEU A 13 -1.76 -17.83 -23.43
N ASN A 14 -1.75 -17.02 -24.48
CA ASN A 14 -2.88 -16.94 -25.42
C ASN A 14 -3.11 -18.21 -26.24
N ASP A 15 -2.09 -19.07 -26.36
CA ASP A 15 -2.18 -20.35 -27.07
C ASP A 15 -2.73 -21.48 -26.17
N HIS A 16 -3.01 -21.22 -24.88
CA HIS A 16 -3.54 -22.21 -23.93
C HIS A 16 -5.06 -22.12 -23.79
N SER A 17 -5.67 -23.26 -23.50
CA SER A 17 -7.10 -23.35 -23.14
C SER A 17 -7.39 -22.74 -21.77
N ARG A 18 -8.67 -22.51 -21.48
CA ARG A 18 -9.12 -21.97 -20.19
C ARG A 18 -8.67 -22.84 -19.00
N ASP A 19 -8.79 -24.16 -19.12
CA ASP A 19 -8.46 -25.07 -18.03
C ASP A 19 -6.95 -25.10 -17.76
N GLU A 20 -6.13 -25.06 -18.82
CA GLU A 20 -4.68 -24.93 -18.69
C GLU A 20 -4.27 -23.60 -18.06
N LEU A 21 -4.95 -22.51 -18.41
CA LEU A 21 -4.71 -21.20 -17.78
C LEU A 21 -5.05 -21.20 -16.29
N VAL A 22 -6.12 -21.89 -15.89
CA VAL A 22 -6.46 -22.06 -14.47
C VAL A 22 -5.34 -22.82 -13.75
N GLU A 23 -4.87 -23.93 -14.31
CA GLU A 23 -3.77 -24.70 -13.71
C GLU A 23 -2.47 -23.90 -13.61
N ILE A 24 -2.14 -23.08 -14.61
CA ILE A 24 -0.99 -22.17 -14.57
C ILE A 24 -1.16 -21.16 -13.43
N CYS A 25 -2.33 -20.52 -13.30
CA CYS A 25 -2.62 -19.58 -12.23
C CYS A 25 -2.53 -20.23 -10.84
N LEU A 26 -3.04 -21.45 -10.68
CA LEU A 26 -2.95 -22.22 -9.43
C LEU A 26 -1.50 -22.59 -9.10
N ARG A 27 -0.69 -22.93 -10.09
CA ARG A 27 0.75 -23.17 -9.89
C ARG A 27 1.47 -21.90 -9.45
N LEU A 28 1.17 -20.76 -10.07
CA LEU A 28 1.73 -19.46 -9.69
C LEU A 28 1.35 -19.05 -8.27
N SER A 29 0.10 -19.30 -7.85
CA SER A 29 -0.40 -18.98 -6.51
C SER A 29 0.26 -19.83 -5.42
N LYS A 30 0.51 -21.12 -5.70
CA LYS A 30 1.26 -22.02 -4.81
C LYS A 30 2.74 -21.64 -4.71
N PHE A 31 3.32 -21.08 -5.79
CA PHE A 31 4.74 -20.74 -5.83
C PHE A 31 5.10 -19.51 -4.99
N LYS A 32 4.27 -18.46 -4.99
CA LYS A 32 4.57 -17.21 -4.29
C LYS A 32 3.34 -16.64 -3.59
N LYS A 33 3.48 -16.29 -2.31
CA LYS A 33 2.42 -15.65 -1.51
C LYS A 33 1.83 -14.42 -2.22
N GLU A 34 2.67 -13.55 -2.76
CA GLU A 34 2.23 -12.33 -3.46
C GLU A 34 1.36 -12.61 -4.69
N ASN A 35 1.56 -13.76 -5.37
CA ASN A 35 0.71 -14.14 -6.50
C ASN A 35 -0.68 -14.55 -6.01
N LYS A 36 -0.73 -15.29 -4.90
CA LYS A 36 -2.01 -15.67 -4.27
C LYS A 36 -2.75 -14.44 -3.75
N GLU A 37 -2.06 -13.51 -3.10
CA GLU A 37 -2.63 -12.24 -2.63
C GLU A 37 -3.19 -11.43 -3.82
N LEU A 38 -2.43 -11.27 -4.91
CA LEU A 38 -2.92 -10.55 -6.11
C LEU A 38 -4.14 -11.25 -6.74
N LEU A 39 -4.12 -12.58 -6.88
CA LEU A 39 -5.29 -13.32 -7.39
C LEU A 39 -6.49 -13.18 -6.46
N THR A 40 -6.26 -13.12 -5.15
CA THR A 40 -7.33 -12.91 -4.17
C THR A 40 -7.99 -11.56 -4.42
N TYR A 41 -7.19 -10.50 -4.55
CA TYR A 41 -7.69 -9.18 -4.89
C TYR A 41 -8.49 -9.17 -6.20
N VAL A 42 -7.90 -9.67 -7.29
CA VAL A 42 -8.52 -9.62 -8.63
C VAL A 42 -9.81 -10.42 -8.73
N LEU A 43 -9.91 -11.54 -8.01
CA LEU A 43 -11.06 -12.45 -8.14
C LEU A 43 -12.16 -12.20 -7.12
N PHE A 44 -11.84 -11.63 -5.96
CA PHE A 44 -12.78 -11.55 -4.84
C PHE A 44 -12.96 -10.15 -4.25
N GLU A 45 -11.97 -9.25 -4.38
CA GLU A 45 -12.00 -7.96 -3.68
C GLU A 45 -12.17 -6.77 -4.63
N SER A 46 -11.74 -6.87 -5.89
CA SER A 46 -11.75 -5.74 -6.83
C SER A 46 -13.13 -5.24 -7.24
N SER A 47 -14.20 -5.99 -6.93
CA SER A 47 -15.58 -5.52 -7.13
C SER A 47 -16.10 -4.67 -5.97
N TYR A 48 -15.41 -4.64 -4.82
CA TYR A 48 -15.78 -3.85 -3.65
C TYR A 48 -14.53 -3.21 -3.01
N GLU A 49 -14.12 -2.09 -3.58
CA GLU A 49 -12.87 -1.41 -3.23
C GLU A 49 -12.85 -0.88 -1.80
N GLU A 50 -13.99 -0.39 -1.29
CA GLU A 50 -14.10 0.11 0.09
C GLU A 50 -13.78 -0.98 1.11
N GLY A 51 -14.31 -2.20 0.93
CA GLY A 51 -13.98 -3.33 1.81
C GLY A 51 -12.52 -3.75 1.70
N TYR A 52 -11.93 -3.67 0.51
CA TYR A 52 -10.49 -3.89 0.34
C TYR A 52 -9.66 -2.86 1.11
N ILE A 53 -10.03 -1.58 1.05
CA ILE A 53 -9.36 -0.51 1.82
C ILE A 53 -9.40 -0.81 3.31
N GLU A 54 -10.57 -1.14 3.86
CA GLU A 54 -10.71 -1.42 5.29
C GLU A 54 -9.90 -2.64 5.74
N ASN A 55 -9.92 -3.73 4.97
CA ASN A 55 -9.07 -4.90 5.26
C ASN A 55 -7.57 -4.54 5.25
N VAL A 56 -7.14 -3.67 4.34
CA VAL A 56 -5.75 -3.22 4.30
C VAL A 56 -5.42 -2.30 5.48
N LYS A 57 -6.34 -1.42 5.91
CA LYS A 57 -6.17 -0.60 7.11
C LYS A 57 -6.02 -1.46 8.36
N GLU A 58 -6.83 -2.49 8.54
CA GLU A 58 -6.70 -3.45 9.64
C GLU A 58 -5.31 -4.13 9.65
N GLU A 59 -4.81 -4.54 8.47
CA GLU A 59 -3.47 -5.11 8.33
C GLU A 59 -2.36 -4.09 8.64
N ILE A 60 -2.56 -2.81 8.31
CA ILE A 60 -1.65 -1.72 8.67
C ILE A 60 -1.62 -1.56 10.20
N ASP A 61 -2.78 -1.50 10.84
CA ASP A 61 -2.93 -1.40 12.29
C ASP A 61 -2.20 -2.53 13.01
N MET A 62 -2.50 -3.78 12.64
CA MET A 62 -1.84 -4.95 13.22
C MET A 62 -0.30 -4.88 13.11
N GLN A 63 0.22 -4.36 11.99
CA GLN A 63 1.67 -4.22 11.84
C GLN A 63 2.27 -3.06 12.64
N PHE A 64 1.54 -1.96 12.82
CA PHE A 64 1.96 -0.84 13.65
C PHE A 64 1.95 -1.21 15.14
N ASP A 65 0.91 -1.94 15.60
CA ASP A 65 0.80 -2.44 16.97
C ASP A 65 1.92 -3.44 17.30
N ALA A 66 2.38 -4.19 16.31
CA ALA A 66 3.49 -5.13 16.44
C ALA A 66 4.88 -4.47 16.41
N ILE A 67 4.99 -3.13 16.31
CA ILE A 67 6.29 -2.45 16.27
C ILE A 67 7.03 -2.62 17.61
N ASN A 68 8.27 -3.11 17.51
CA ASN A 68 9.20 -3.02 18.63
C ASN A 68 9.70 -1.57 18.79
N THR A 69 9.24 -0.91 19.85
CA THR A 69 9.53 0.51 20.16
C THR A 69 10.77 0.70 21.05
N ARG A 70 11.49 -0.37 21.41
CA ARG A 70 12.67 -0.30 22.31
C ARG A 70 13.77 0.64 21.78
N THR A 71 13.94 0.69 20.47
CA THR A 71 14.92 1.60 19.84
C THR A 71 14.39 2.13 18.51
N PHE A 72 14.84 3.33 18.14
CA PHE A 72 14.55 3.89 16.81
C PHE A 72 15.04 3.00 15.66
N TYR A 73 16.04 2.14 15.88
CA TYR A 73 16.45 1.18 14.86
C TYR A 73 15.31 0.22 14.51
N TYR A 74 14.65 -0.37 15.52
CA TYR A 74 13.54 -1.30 15.31
C TYR A 74 12.29 -0.61 14.78
N ILE A 75 12.00 0.61 15.24
CA ILE A 75 10.90 1.42 14.72
C ILE A 75 11.11 1.68 13.22
N LYS A 76 12.26 2.24 12.84
CA LYS A 76 12.61 2.49 11.42
C LYS A 76 12.55 1.21 10.58
N LYS A 77 13.02 0.09 11.11
CA LYS A 77 12.98 -1.20 10.40
C LYS A 77 11.54 -1.62 10.12
N SER A 78 10.67 -1.49 11.12
CA SER A 78 9.27 -1.90 11.04
C SER A 78 8.46 -0.96 10.16
N VAL A 79 8.57 0.36 10.34
CA VAL A 79 7.91 1.38 9.50
C VAL A 79 8.23 1.19 8.01
N ARG A 80 9.51 0.95 7.65
CA ARG A 80 9.88 0.66 6.25
C ARG A 80 9.29 -0.65 5.73
N LYS A 81 9.09 -1.64 6.60
CA LYS A 81 8.41 -2.90 6.23
C LYS A 81 6.94 -2.61 5.96
N ILE A 82 6.26 -1.88 6.85
CA ILE A 82 4.85 -1.50 6.71
C ILE A 82 4.62 -0.72 5.43
N LEU A 83 5.39 0.34 5.17
CA LEU A 83 5.26 1.13 3.95
C LEU A 83 5.43 0.30 2.67
N ARG A 84 6.32 -0.71 2.67
CA ARG A 84 6.46 -1.63 1.53
C ARG A 84 5.24 -2.54 1.38
N THR A 85 4.63 -2.97 2.48
CA THR A 85 3.37 -3.72 2.47
C THR A 85 2.23 -2.86 1.93
N VAL A 86 2.07 -1.62 2.41
CA VAL A 86 1.07 -0.67 1.89
C VAL A 86 1.23 -0.47 0.39
N LYS A 87 2.45 -0.14 -0.08
CA LYS A 87 2.75 0.01 -1.51
C LYS A 87 2.57 -1.28 -2.32
N LYS A 88 2.60 -2.46 -1.69
CA LYS A 88 2.27 -3.73 -2.35
C LYS A 88 0.76 -3.85 -2.57
N PHE A 89 -0.05 -3.58 -1.55
CA PHE A 89 -1.51 -3.60 -1.66
C PHE A 89 -2.04 -2.54 -2.64
N ILE A 90 -1.46 -1.34 -2.64
CA ILE A 90 -1.76 -0.30 -3.63
C ILE A 90 -1.51 -0.80 -5.07
N ARG A 91 -0.41 -1.53 -5.31
CA ARG A 91 -0.08 -2.07 -6.63
C ARG A 91 -1.05 -3.16 -7.11
N TYR A 92 -1.73 -3.85 -6.19
CA TYR A 92 -2.77 -4.80 -6.55
C TYR A 92 -3.99 -4.07 -7.07
N SER A 93 -4.42 -3.01 -6.37
CA SER A 93 -5.58 -2.22 -6.74
C SER A 93 -5.40 -1.39 -8.02
N LYS A 94 -4.29 -0.65 -8.10
CA LYS A 94 -4.04 0.37 -9.15
C LYS A 94 -5.10 1.48 -9.22
N ASN A 95 -6.00 1.58 -8.25
CA ASN A 95 -6.90 2.71 -8.08
C ASN A 95 -6.15 3.88 -7.41
N LYS A 96 -6.31 5.09 -7.96
CA LYS A 96 -5.63 6.29 -7.45
C LYS A 96 -6.17 6.77 -6.11
N GLU A 97 -7.48 6.64 -5.89
CA GLU A 97 -8.16 7.01 -4.64
C GLU A 97 -7.74 6.07 -3.52
N THR A 98 -7.71 4.76 -3.80
CA THR A 98 -7.16 3.74 -2.89
C THR A 98 -5.70 4.02 -2.54
N GLU A 99 -4.88 4.38 -3.53
CA GLU A 99 -3.48 4.75 -3.30
C GLU A 99 -3.35 5.91 -2.31
N ILE A 100 -4.12 6.99 -2.52
CA ILE A 100 -4.07 8.17 -1.66
C ILE A 100 -4.59 7.84 -0.26
N THR A 101 -5.75 7.19 -0.16
CA THR A 101 -6.39 6.81 1.11
C THR A 101 -5.45 5.98 1.99
N LEU A 102 -4.82 4.95 1.43
CA LEU A 102 -3.93 4.07 2.19
C LEU A 102 -2.61 4.75 2.60
N LEU A 103 -2.12 5.69 1.78
CA LEU A 103 -0.92 6.47 2.13
C LEU A 103 -1.20 7.50 3.22
N ILE A 104 -2.36 8.18 3.18
CA ILE A 104 -2.81 9.08 4.25
C ILE A 104 -2.91 8.30 5.55
N TYR A 105 -3.63 7.17 5.54
CA TYR A 105 -3.81 6.34 6.72
C TYR A 105 -2.47 5.83 7.29
N PHE A 106 -1.54 5.41 6.42
CA PHE A 106 -0.18 5.07 6.86
C PHE A 106 0.53 6.24 7.57
N CYS A 107 0.40 7.46 7.05
CA CYS A 107 0.99 8.65 7.65
C CYS A 107 0.35 8.99 9.01
N GLU A 108 -0.98 8.84 9.15
CA GLU A 108 -1.68 8.99 10.42
C GLU A 108 -1.11 8.04 11.49
N LYS A 109 -1.09 6.73 11.19
CA LYS A 109 -0.53 5.72 12.12
C LYS A 109 0.94 5.96 12.43
N LEU A 110 1.70 6.51 11.47
CA LEU A 110 3.11 6.85 11.68
C LEU A 110 3.30 7.99 12.69
N LEU A 111 2.42 9.01 12.68
CA LEU A 111 2.47 10.11 13.65
C LEU A 111 2.13 9.64 15.08
N GLU A 112 1.28 8.63 15.21
CA GLU A 112 0.87 8.07 16.50
C GLU A 112 1.98 7.26 17.21
N VAL A 113 3.02 6.82 16.47
CA VAL A 113 4.11 5.99 17.03
C VAL A 113 4.82 6.69 18.19
N LYS A 114 4.99 5.95 19.29
CA LYS A 114 5.80 6.38 20.45
C LYS A 114 7.10 5.56 20.57
N PRO A 115 8.25 6.19 20.89
CA PRO A 115 8.47 7.64 21.00
C PRO A 115 8.28 8.37 19.65
N SER A 116 7.82 9.62 19.73
CA SER A 116 7.46 10.46 18.57
C SER A 116 8.52 10.43 17.46
N ILE A 117 8.06 10.33 16.21
CA ILE A 117 8.90 10.31 15.02
C ILE A 117 9.72 11.58 14.85
N LYS A 118 9.27 12.72 15.40
CA LYS A 118 9.98 14.02 15.36
C LYS A 118 11.37 13.95 16.00
N LYS A 119 11.56 13.03 16.95
CA LYS A 119 12.86 12.76 17.57
C LYS A 119 13.84 12.02 16.65
N ASN A 120 13.40 11.61 15.46
CA ASN A 120 14.23 10.89 14.50
C ASN A 120 14.12 11.45 13.08
N ARG A 121 15.17 12.16 12.64
CA ARG A 121 15.25 12.77 11.30
C ARG A 121 14.88 11.84 10.15
N LEU A 122 15.21 10.54 10.22
CA LEU A 122 14.89 9.61 9.13
C LEU A 122 13.39 9.28 9.06
N LEU A 123 12.71 9.21 10.20
CA LEU A 123 11.26 8.98 10.23
C LEU A 123 10.51 10.26 9.84
N THR A 124 10.93 11.42 10.34
CA THR A 124 10.39 12.72 9.90
C THR A 124 10.53 12.92 8.39
N ASN A 125 11.72 12.68 7.83
CA ASN A 125 11.94 12.79 6.39
C ASN A 125 11.19 11.73 5.58
N LEU A 126 10.83 10.60 6.18
CA LEU A 126 9.97 9.60 5.53
C LEU A 126 8.54 10.13 5.44
N TYR A 127 8.00 10.60 6.56
CA TYR A 127 6.67 11.21 6.62
C TYR A 127 6.54 12.37 5.62
N ILE A 128 7.45 13.36 5.66
CA ILE A 128 7.43 14.51 4.75
C ILE A 128 7.46 14.07 3.28
N ARG A 129 8.27 13.05 2.94
CA ARG A 129 8.31 12.55 1.56
C ARG A 129 7.02 11.87 1.12
N GLU A 130 6.39 11.09 1.99
CA GLU A 130 5.11 10.47 1.66
C GLU A 130 4.01 11.53 1.58
N HIS A 131 3.96 12.49 2.51
CA HIS A 131 3.06 13.66 2.48
C HIS A 131 3.15 14.41 1.14
N ASN A 132 4.35 14.87 0.78
CA ASN A 132 4.59 15.56 -0.50
C ASN A 132 4.26 14.68 -1.72
N SER A 133 4.35 13.36 -1.58
CA SER A 133 3.97 12.43 -2.64
C SER A 133 2.46 12.28 -2.75
N ILE A 134 1.72 12.41 -1.65
CA ILE A 134 0.26 12.40 -1.61
C ILE A 134 -0.29 13.67 -2.27
N GLU A 135 0.20 14.85 -1.87
CA GLU A 135 -0.19 16.15 -2.48
C GLU A 135 -0.06 16.13 -4.01
N LYS A 136 1.07 15.61 -4.52
CA LYS A 136 1.32 15.48 -5.96
C LYS A 136 0.42 14.47 -6.68
N LYS A 137 -0.17 13.51 -5.95
CA LYS A 137 -1.14 12.56 -6.52
C LYS A 137 -2.53 13.16 -6.51
N ILE A 138 -2.90 13.85 -5.43
CA ILE A 138 -4.17 14.57 -5.31
C ILE A 138 -4.30 15.58 -6.44
N SER A 139 -3.27 16.38 -6.74
CA SER A 139 -3.31 17.35 -7.84
C SER A 139 -3.50 16.75 -9.25
N LYS A 140 -3.49 15.42 -9.39
CA LYS A 140 -3.74 14.68 -10.63
C LYS A 140 -5.11 13.98 -10.65
N LEU A 141 -5.93 14.18 -9.63
CA LEU A 141 -7.32 13.73 -9.57
C LEU A 141 -8.27 14.73 -10.23
N HIS A 142 -9.52 14.34 -10.40
CA HIS A 142 -10.60 15.26 -10.77
C HIS A 142 -10.89 16.24 -9.62
N GLU A 143 -11.33 17.46 -9.94
CA GLU A 143 -11.53 18.55 -8.98
C GLU A 143 -12.39 18.17 -7.77
N ASP A 144 -13.51 17.47 -8.00
CA ASP A 144 -14.41 17.03 -6.93
C ASP A 144 -13.66 16.17 -5.89
N LEU A 145 -12.84 15.21 -6.34
CA LEU A 145 -12.04 14.36 -5.46
C LEU A 145 -10.84 15.09 -4.85
N GLN A 146 -10.35 16.15 -5.49
CA GLN A 146 -9.23 16.90 -4.94
C GLN A 146 -9.59 17.55 -3.61
N LEU A 147 -10.78 18.14 -3.52
CA LEU A 147 -11.25 18.81 -2.32
C LEU A 147 -11.36 17.83 -1.15
N ASP A 148 -11.98 16.67 -1.38
CA ASP A 148 -12.15 15.64 -0.34
C ASP A 148 -10.81 15.18 0.24
N PHE A 149 -9.84 14.87 -0.62
CA PHE A 149 -8.52 14.43 -0.16
C PHE A 149 -7.64 15.56 0.39
N GLN A 150 -7.87 16.81 -0.02
CA GLN A 150 -7.20 17.97 0.60
C GLN A 150 -7.66 18.14 2.05
N ASN A 151 -8.96 18.07 2.31
CA ASN A 151 -9.49 18.13 3.68
C ASN A 151 -8.88 17.04 4.56
N MET A 152 -8.78 15.80 4.05
CA MET A 152 -8.13 14.70 4.78
C MET A 152 -6.64 14.96 5.07
N LEU A 153 -5.92 15.66 4.18
CA LEU A 153 -4.54 16.05 4.43
C LEU A 153 -4.42 17.19 5.45
N GLU A 154 -5.36 18.13 5.44
CA GLU A 154 -5.41 19.20 6.44
C GLU A 154 -5.65 18.61 7.84
N ASP A 155 -6.60 17.69 7.99
CA ASP A 155 -6.85 16.95 9.23
C ASP A 155 -5.59 16.22 9.73
N LEU A 156 -4.81 15.63 8.81
CA LEU A 156 -3.53 14.98 9.13
C LEU A 156 -2.48 15.99 9.63
N ALA A 157 -2.40 17.18 9.03
CA ALA A 157 -1.47 18.23 9.42
C ALA A 157 -1.80 18.85 10.79
N GLU A 158 -3.09 18.96 11.12
CA GLU A 158 -3.53 19.35 12.46
C GLU A 158 -3.06 18.35 13.52
N LYS A 159 -3.28 17.05 13.27
CA LYS A 159 -2.75 15.98 14.15
C LYS A 159 -1.24 16.05 14.32
N GLU A 160 -0.49 16.35 13.26
CA GLU A 160 0.96 16.51 13.35
C GLU A 160 1.35 17.63 14.32
N SER A 161 0.57 18.72 14.37
CA SER A 161 0.85 19.89 15.21
C SER A 161 0.66 19.62 16.71
N ASP A 162 -0.22 18.68 17.06
CA ASP A 162 -0.55 18.30 18.43
C ASP A 162 0.48 17.38 19.12
N PHE A 163 1.49 16.86 18.40
CA PHE A 163 2.48 15.89 18.89
C PHE A 163 3.93 16.38 18.96
#